data_AF-A0AAP6DCF2-F1
#
_entry.id   AF-A0AAP6DCF2-F1
#
_cell.length_a   1.000
_cell.length_b   1.000
_cell.length_c   1.000
_cell.angle_alpha   90.00
_cell.angle_beta   90.00
_cell.angle_gamma   90.00
#
_symmetry.space_group_name_H-M   'P 1'
#
loop_
_entity.id
_entity.type
_entity.pdbx_description
1 polymer ?
#
loop_
_entity_poly.entity_id
_entity_poly.type
_entity_poly.pdbx_seq_one_letter_code
_entity_poly.pdbx_strand_id
1 'polypeptide(L)'
;NWTANQTLPGGNFSCPREQLAKQIHAKYSWAPQALILRYVTQFGTQTWDLMEGASSEADLGQAFSEQAGGVYQREIDYLMNHEMALTDEDILWRRTKLGLYMNDEEKQALADYLKEKLQQKVVNLSQVS
;
A
#
# COMPACT_ATOMS: atom_id res chain seq x y z
N ASN A 1 30.31 15.27 -1.92
CA ASN A 1 29.00 15.52 -1.29
C ASN A 1 27.92 15.14 -2.31
N TRP A 2 27.20 14.03 -2.11
CA TRP A 2 26.42 13.36 -3.18
C TRP A 2 24.90 13.33 -2.94
N THR A 3 24.44 13.42 -1.68
CA THR A 3 23.03 13.25 -1.32
C THR A 3 22.16 14.47 -1.63
N ALA A 4 22.74 15.66 -1.79
CA ALA A 4 21.99 16.89 -2.05
C ALA A 4 21.23 16.88 -3.40
N ASN A 5 21.71 16.10 -4.38
CA ASN A 5 21.13 16.01 -5.72
C ASN A 5 20.37 14.70 -5.96
N GLN A 6 20.17 13.89 -4.92
CA GLN A 6 19.47 12.62 -5.04
C GLN A 6 18.02 12.78 -4.59
N THR A 7 17.11 12.20 -5.35
CA THR A 7 15.70 12.14 -4.95
C THR A 7 15.47 10.91 -4.09
N LEU A 8 14.75 11.09 -2.97
CA LEU A 8 14.36 9.96 -2.13
C LEU A 8 13.34 9.07 -2.88
N PRO A 9 13.33 7.75 -2.61
CA PRO A 9 12.35 6.84 -3.19
C PRO A 9 10.92 7.34 -2.99
N GLY A 10 10.09 7.27 -4.03
CA GLY A 10 8.71 7.79 -4.03
C GLY A 10 8.59 9.30 -4.20
N GLY A 11 9.68 10.07 -4.01
CA GLY A 11 9.71 11.52 -4.16
C GLY A 11 10.11 12.02 -5.55
N ASN A 12 10.25 11.15 -6.56
CA ASN A 12 10.79 11.52 -7.89
C ASN A 12 9.78 12.23 -8.80
N PHE A 13 9.14 13.28 -8.28
CA PHE A 13 8.22 14.11 -9.04
C PHE A 13 8.31 15.57 -8.56
N SER A 14 8.20 16.51 -9.49
CA SER A 14 8.30 17.96 -9.24
C SER A 14 6.95 18.68 -9.27
N CYS A 15 5.84 17.93 -9.37
CA CYS A 15 4.49 18.48 -9.41
C CYS A 15 3.76 18.32 -8.07
N PRO A 16 2.66 19.05 -7.83
CA PRO A 16 1.80 18.79 -6.68
C PRO A 16 1.27 17.35 -6.68
N ARG A 17 1.03 16.79 -5.49
CA ARG A 17 0.52 15.41 -5.33
C ARG A 17 -0.80 15.19 -6.08
N GLU A 18 -1.64 16.20 -6.12
CA GLU A 18 -2.92 16.19 -6.82
C GLU A 18 -2.74 16.05 -8.34
N GLN A 19 -1.66 16.61 -8.88
CA GLN A 19 -1.34 16.47 -10.30
C GLN A 19 -0.83 15.06 -10.60
N LEU A 20 0.03 14.49 -9.76
CA LEU A 20 0.45 13.09 -9.88
C LEU A 20 -0.74 12.13 -9.74
N ALA A 21 -1.62 12.35 -8.75
CA ALA A 21 -2.82 11.55 -8.57
C ALA A 21 -3.76 11.60 -9.79
N LYS A 22 -3.91 12.77 -10.43
CA LYS A 22 -4.66 12.90 -11.69
C LYS A 22 -4.04 12.10 -12.83
N GLN A 23 -2.71 12.09 -12.95
CA GLN A 23 -2.01 11.30 -13.98
C GLN A 23 -2.22 9.80 -13.76
N ILE A 24 -2.11 9.33 -12.53
CA ILE A 24 -2.35 7.93 -12.18
C ILE A 24 -3.81 7.55 -12.42
N HIS A 25 -4.75 8.37 -11.97
CA HIS A 25 -6.18 8.15 -12.18
C HIS A 25 -6.55 8.13 -13.67
N ALA A 26 -5.87 8.90 -14.53
CA ALA A 26 -6.10 8.82 -15.98
C ALA A 26 -5.79 7.43 -16.55
N LYS A 27 -4.81 6.70 -15.99
CA LYS A 27 -4.50 5.31 -16.36
C LYS A 27 -5.44 4.31 -15.68
N TYR A 28 -5.80 4.55 -14.43
CA TYR A 28 -6.64 3.66 -13.60
C TYR A 28 -7.99 4.31 -13.32
N SER A 29 -8.72 4.69 -14.36
CA SER A 29 -9.98 5.48 -14.25
C SER A 29 -11.14 4.73 -13.58
N TRP A 30 -11.00 3.42 -13.39
CA TRP A 30 -11.91 2.60 -12.61
C TRP A 30 -11.76 2.82 -11.09
N ALA A 31 -10.58 3.28 -10.63
CA ALA A 31 -10.31 3.46 -9.21
C ALA A 31 -10.82 4.82 -8.74
N PRO A 32 -11.44 4.93 -7.54
CA PRO A 32 -11.87 6.21 -7.01
C PRO A 32 -10.72 7.22 -6.92
N GLN A 33 -10.93 8.45 -7.38
CA GLN A 33 -9.89 9.49 -7.35
C GLN A 33 -9.35 9.75 -5.93
N ALA A 34 -10.21 9.63 -4.90
CA ALA A 34 -9.80 9.78 -3.50
C ALA A 34 -8.82 8.68 -3.06
N LEU A 35 -9.02 7.43 -3.50
CA LEU A 35 -8.12 6.32 -3.22
C LEU A 35 -6.74 6.56 -3.83
N ILE A 36 -6.70 6.95 -5.11
CA ILE A 36 -5.44 7.27 -5.80
C ILE A 36 -4.71 8.43 -5.11
N LEU A 37 -5.44 9.47 -4.69
CA LEU A 37 -4.83 10.58 -3.96
C LEU A 37 -4.27 10.14 -2.60
N ARG A 38 -4.97 9.25 -1.88
CA ARG A 38 -4.48 8.65 -0.63
C ARG A 38 -3.17 7.89 -0.88
N TYR A 39 -3.13 7.03 -1.88
CA TYR A 39 -1.91 6.31 -2.26
C TYR A 39 -0.77 7.24 -2.65
N VAL A 40 -1.01 8.27 -3.46
CA VAL A 40 0.04 9.24 -3.81
C VAL A 40 0.53 10.03 -2.60
N THR A 41 -0.34 10.32 -1.65
CA THR A 41 0.05 11.00 -0.41
C THR A 41 0.98 10.13 0.45
N GLN A 42 0.75 8.83 0.42
CA GLN A 42 1.48 7.83 1.20
C GLN A 42 2.78 7.37 0.51
N PHE A 43 2.70 7.00 -0.77
CA PHE A 43 3.76 6.32 -1.53
C PHE A 43 4.39 7.20 -2.62
N GLY A 44 3.79 8.34 -2.95
CA GLY A 44 4.25 9.19 -4.04
C GLY A 44 4.25 8.45 -5.38
N THR A 45 5.37 8.46 -6.10
CA THR A 45 5.48 7.79 -7.40
C THR A 45 5.46 6.27 -7.33
N GLN A 46 5.73 5.68 -6.16
CA GLN A 46 5.58 4.24 -5.95
C GLN A 46 4.12 3.77 -6.05
N THR A 47 3.15 4.70 -6.08
CA THR A 47 1.76 4.35 -6.44
C THR A 47 1.66 3.73 -7.83
N TRP A 48 2.57 4.05 -8.76
CA TRP A 48 2.61 3.36 -10.06
C TRP A 48 2.88 1.87 -9.91
N ASP A 49 3.86 1.50 -9.09
CA ASP A 49 4.26 0.12 -8.81
C ASP A 49 3.15 -0.61 -8.03
N LEU A 50 2.58 0.07 -7.03
CA LEU A 50 1.42 -0.43 -6.30
C LEU A 50 0.25 -0.79 -7.22
N MET A 51 -0.04 0.03 -8.23
CA MET A 51 -1.18 -0.17 -9.13
C MET A 51 -0.86 -1.03 -10.37
N GLU A 52 0.40 -1.40 -10.59
CA GLU A 52 0.82 -2.09 -11.81
C GLU A 52 0.09 -3.42 -12.02
N GLY A 53 -0.56 -3.60 -13.18
CA GLY A 53 -1.30 -4.82 -13.51
C GLY A 53 -2.71 -4.91 -12.91
N ALA A 54 -3.14 -3.96 -12.07
CA ALA A 54 -4.53 -3.87 -11.64
C ALA A 54 -5.39 -3.21 -12.73
N SER A 55 -6.49 -3.88 -13.08
CA SER A 55 -7.44 -3.46 -14.12
C SER A 55 -8.84 -3.16 -13.60
N SER A 56 -9.09 -3.53 -12.33
CA SER A 56 -10.36 -3.35 -11.64
C SER A 56 -10.14 -3.32 -10.13
N GLU A 57 -11.18 -2.93 -9.38
CA GLU A 57 -11.15 -2.96 -7.91
C GLU A 57 -10.94 -4.38 -7.36
N ALA A 58 -11.46 -5.40 -8.05
CA ALA A 58 -11.24 -6.79 -7.67
C ALA A 58 -9.74 -7.18 -7.66
N ASP A 59 -8.92 -6.54 -8.50
CA ASP A 59 -7.47 -6.77 -8.57
C ASP A 59 -6.70 -6.13 -7.39
N LEU A 60 -7.37 -5.33 -6.56
CA LEU A 60 -6.85 -4.84 -5.28
C LEU A 60 -6.95 -5.88 -4.17
N GLY A 61 -7.76 -6.93 -4.36
CA GLY A 61 -7.94 -8.03 -3.42
C GLY A 61 -8.91 -7.71 -2.29
N GLN A 62 -8.72 -8.38 -1.15
CA GLN A 62 -9.57 -8.18 0.04
C GLN A 62 -9.59 -6.71 0.48
N ALA A 63 -10.78 -6.15 0.69
CA ALA A 63 -10.96 -4.86 1.36
C ALA A 63 -10.93 -5.07 2.89
N PHE A 64 -10.05 -4.36 3.58
CA PHE A 64 -9.98 -4.34 5.04
C PHE A 64 -10.78 -3.20 5.65
N SER A 65 -10.80 -2.03 5.00
CA SER A 65 -11.57 -0.88 5.50
C SER A 65 -11.90 0.09 4.38
N GLU A 66 -13.19 0.26 4.09
CA GLU A 66 -13.67 1.33 3.22
C GLU A 66 -13.63 2.69 3.93
N GLN A 67 -13.89 2.69 5.25
CA GLN A 67 -13.96 3.90 6.09
C GLN A 67 -12.61 4.60 6.21
N ALA A 68 -11.51 3.84 6.22
CA ALA A 68 -10.14 4.37 6.26
C ALA A 68 -9.59 4.81 4.88
N GLY A 69 -10.48 5.16 3.95
CA GLY A 69 -10.13 5.62 2.60
C GLY A 69 -9.79 4.49 1.63
N GLY A 70 -10.37 3.30 1.84
CA GLY A 70 -10.23 2.12 0.99
C GLY A 70 -8.89 1.40 1.17
N VAL A 71 -8.75 0.59 2.23
CA VAL A 71 -7.55 -0.21 2.54
C VAL A 71 -7.72 -1.60 1.95
N TYR A 72 -6.82 -1.99 1.04
CA TYR A 72 -6.92 -3.25 0.31
C TYR A 72 -5.68 -4.12 0.48
N GLN A 73 -5.84 -5.42 0.26
CA GLN A 73 -4.79 -6.42 0.26
C GLN A 73 -3.54 -5.99 -0.51
N ARG A 74 -3.72 -5.39 -1.69
CA ARG A 74 -2.61 -4.95 -2.53
C ARG A 74 -1.72 -3.90 -1.86
N GLU A 75 -2.30 -2.99 -1.09
CA GLU A 75 -1.55 -2.00 -0.29
C GLU A 75 -0.72 -2.69 0.80
N ILE A 76 -1.32 -3.68 1.49
CA ILE A 76 -0.66 -4.46 2.54
C ILE A 76 0.50 -5.28 1.95
N ASP A 77 0.26 -5.96 0.84
CA ASP A 77 1.27 -6.74 0.12
C ASP A 77 2.43 -5.86 -0.36
N TYR A 78 2.13 -4.64 -0.83
CA TYR A 78 3.16 -3.67 -1.21
C TYR A 78 4.06 -3.30 -0.02
N LEU A 79 3.46 -2.96 1.13
CA LEU A 79 4.18 -2.63 2.36
C LEU A 79 5.05 -3.79 2.87
N MET A 80 4.54 -5.02 2.80
CA MET A 80 5.29 -6.22 3.19
C MET A 80 6.51 -6.43 2.30
N ASN A 81 6.35 -6.27 0.98
CA ASN A 81 7.38 -6.59 0.00
C ASN A 81 8.44 -5.49 -0.17
N HIS A 82 8.06 -4.22 -0.01
CA HIS A 82 8.94 -3.08 -0.31
C HIS A 82 9.38 -2.30 0.93
N GLU A 83 8.62 -2.34 2.02
CA GLU A 83 8.85 -1.49 3.21
C GLU A 83 9.16 -2.27 4.50
N MET A 84 9.36 -3.59 4.38
CA MET A 84 9.65 -4.49 5.50
C MET A 84 8.59 -4.41 6.62
N ALA A 85 7.32 -4.22 6.26
CA ALA A 85 6.23 -4.23 7.24
C ALA A 85 5.84 -5.67 7.58
N LEU A 86 6.26 -6.16 8.74
CA LEU A 86 6.07 -7.56 9.15
C LEU A 86 5.09 -7.71 10.31
N THR A 87 4.68 -6.60 10.94
CA THR A 87 3.64 -6.58 11.97
C THR A 87 2.49 -5.65 11.60
N ASP A 88 1.34 -5.87 12.22
CA ASP A 88 0.21 -4.93 12.17
C ASP A 88 0.64 -3.55 12.68
N GLU A 89 1.49 -3.48 13.70
CA GLU A 89 2.06 -2.22 14.20
C GLU A 89 2.95 -1.51 13.16
N ASP A 90 3.76 -2.25 12.38
CA ASP A 90 4.52 -1.66 11.26
C ASP A 90 3.58 -0.93 10.30
N ILE A 91 2.47 -1.58 9.94
CA ILE A 91 1.53 -1.04 8.96
C ILE A 91 0.72 0.09 9.56
N LEU A 92 0.02 -0.15 10.66
CA LEU A 92 -1.00 0.75 11.21
C LEU A 92 -0.42 2.06 11.76
N TRP A 93 0.81 2.04 12.25
CA TRP A 93 1.37 3.15 13.02
C TRP A 93 2.69 3.71 12.49
N ARG A 94 3.51 2.91 11.80
CA ARG A 94 4.84 3.36 11.34
C ARG A 94 4.85 3.72 9.86
N ARG A 95 4.45 2.80 8.99
CA ARG A 95 4.38 3.03 7.55
C ARG A 95 3.17 3.88 7.22
N THR A 96 2.01 3.51 7.73
CA THR A 96 0.78 4.29 7.57
C THR A 96 0.32 4.88 8.90
N LYS A 97 -0.83 5.55 8.87
CA LYS A 97 -1.58 5.98 10.06
C LYS A 97 -2.99 5.40 10.09
N LEU A 98 -3.19 4.24 9.45
CA LEU A 98 -4.49 3.57 9.34
C LEU A 98 -5.06 3.15 10.70
N GLY A 99 -4.21 2.96 11.73
CA GLY A 99 -4.66 2.69 13.10
C GLY A 99 -5.53 3.79 13.71
N LEU A 100 -5.48 5.02 13.17
CA LEU A 100 -6.36 6.13 13.59
C LEU A 100 -7.77 6.06 12.99
N TYR A 101 -7.94 5.33 11.90
CA TYR A 101 -9.16 5.35 11.09
C TYR A 101 -9.89 4.00 11.08
N MET A 102 -9.16 2.90 11.26
CA MET A 102 -9.73 1.56 11.33
C MET A 102 -10.33 1.28 12.71
N ASN A 103 -11.46 0.55 12.74
CA ASN A 103 -12.00 -0.02 13.97
C ASN A 103 -11.24 -1.30 14.38
N ASP A 104 -11.62 -1.89 15.51
CA ASP A 104 -10.86 -3.01 16.07
C ASP A 104 -11.07 -4.32 15.28
N GLU A 105 -12.26 -4.51 14.69
CA GLU A 105 -12.54 -5.64 13.80
C GLU A 105 -11.69 -5.58 12.52
N GLU A 106 -11.57 -4.39 11.92
CA GLU A 106 -10.78 -4.15 10.72
C GLU A 106 -9.27 -4.35 11.01
N LYS A 107 -8.78 -3.85 12.16
CA LYS A 107 -7.39 -4.07 12.59
C LYS A 107 -7.11 -5.56 12.81
N GLN A 108 -8.05 -6.28 13.44
CA GLN A 108 -7.90 -7.71 13.68
C GLN A 108 -7.87 -8.49 12.36
N ALA A 109 -8.73 -8.16 11.39
CA ALA A 109 -8.72 -8.78 10.07
C ALA A 109 -7.38 -8.59 9.34
N LEU A 110 -6.78 -7.40 9.45
CA LEU A 110 -5.45 -7.12 8.91
C LEU A 110 -4.36 -7.94 9.63
N ALA A 111 -4.42 -8.03 10.97
CA ALA A 111 -3.46 -8.80 11.76
C ALA A 111 -3.53 -10.30 11.43
N ASP A 112 -4.73 -10.85 11.27
CA ASP A 112 -4.95 -12.24 10.88
C ASP A 112 -4.41 -12.52 9.48
N TYR A 113 -4.66 -11.61 8.53
CA TYR A 113 -4.10 -11.68 7.19
C TYR A 113 -2.56 -11.71 7.17
N LEU A 114 -1.92 -10.81 7.93
CA LEU A 114 -0.46 -10.78 8.05
C LEU A 114 0.09 -12.08 8.61
N LYS A 115 -0.54 -12.61 9.66
CA LYS A 115 -0.15 -13.87 10.28
C LYS A 115 -0.24 -15.03 9.29
N GLU A 116 -1.32 -15.12 8.52
CA GLU A 116 -1.50 -16.14 7.48
C GLU A 116 -0.40 -16.04 6.42
N LYS A 117 -0.16 -14.84 5.88
CA LYS A 117 0.83 -14.63 4.81
C LYS A 117 2.25 -14.94 5.25
N LEU A 118 2.63 -14.57 6.48
CA LEU A 118 3.94 -14.87 7.02
C LEU A 118 4.13 -16.37 7.27
N GLN A 119 3.09 -17.07 7.76
CA GLN A 119 3.13 -18.52 7.92
C GLN A 119 3.30 -19.23 6.58
N GLN A 120 2.55 -18.83 5.55
CA GLN A 120 2.69 -19.38 4.19
C GLN A 120 4.11 -19.20 3.65
N LYS A 121 4.71 -18.02 3.83
CA LYS A 121 6.09 -17.75 3.38
C LYS A 121 7.12 -18.66 4.06
N VAL A 122 6.95 -18.94 5.35
CA VAL A 122 7.82 -19.85 6.11
C VAL A 122 7.68 -21.30 5.64
N VAL A 123 6.44 -21.78 5.43
CA VAL A 123 6.17 -23.15 4.97
C VAL A 123 6.74 -23.39 3.57
N ASN A 124 6.61 -22.41 2.67
CA ASN A 124 7.17 -22.54 1.33
C ASN A 124 8.70 -22.65 1.33
N LEU A 125 9.40 -21.97 2.26
CA LEU A 125 10.86 -22.06 2.35
C LEU A 125 11.33 -23.43 2.87
N SER A 126 10.59 -24.06 3.78
CA SER A 126 10.96 -25.37 4.33
C SER A 126 10.69 -26.53 3.36
N GLN A 127 9.82 -26.36 2.37
CA GLN A 127 9.52 -27.36 1.34
C GLN A 127 10.52 -27.37 0.17
N VAL A 128 11.44 -26.42 0.11
CA VAL A 128 12.44 -26.28 -0.96
C VAL A 128 13.83 -26.82 -0.53
N SER A 129 13.89 -27.61 0.57
CA SER A 129 15.12 -28.23 1.08
C SER A 129 15.22 -29.73 0.77
#